data_AF-F9D795-F1
#
_entry.id   AF-F9D795-F1
#
_cell.length_a   1.000
_cell.length_b   1.000
_cell.length_c   1.000
_cell.angle_alpha   90.00
_cell.angle_beta   90.00
_cell.angle_gamma   90.00
#
_symmetry.space_group_name_H-M   'P 1'
#
loop_
_entity.id
_entity.type
_entity.pdbx_description
1 polymer ?
#
loop_
_entity_poly.entity_id
_entity_poly.type
_entity_poly.pdbx_seq_one_letter_code
_entity_poly.pdbx_strand_id
1 'polypeptide(L)'
;MVTRLIKALVFDWRLRRAIRKARHDADLHRRKFLVLIYGGKPVVVSKQGIRRLIARHRFPKGFTAATAERIAAFVATPKTRP
;
A
#
# COMPACT_ATOMS: atom_id res chain seq x y z
N MET A 1 2.59 5.69 29.21
CA MET A 1 2.91 4.39 28.57
C MET A 1 1.72 3.79 27.82
N VAL A 2 0.50 3.79 28.37
CA VAL A 2 -0.71 3.17 27.80
C VAL A 2 -1.11 3.71 26.40
N THR A 3 -0.94 5.01 26.15
CA THR A 3 -1.31 5.64 24.88
C THR A 3 -0.51 5.16 23.66
N ARG A 4 0.73 4.69 23.85
CA ARG A 4 1.55 4.13 22.74
C ARG A 4 1.07 2.74 22.34
N LEU A 5 0.67 1.91 23.30
CA LEU A 5 0.12 0.57 23.08
C LEU A 5 -1.21 0.63 22.32
N ILE A 6 -2.12 1.53 22.71
CA ILE A 6 -3.41 1.71 22.01
C ILE A 6 -3.19 2.19 20.58
N LYS A 7 -2.28 3.15 20.36
CA LYS A 7 -1.94 3.64 19.02
C LYS A 7 -1.36 2.53 18.13
N ALA A 8 -0.49 1.67 18.69
CA ALA A 8 0.08 0.53 17.98
C ALA A 8 -1.01 -0.49 17.60
N LEU A 9 -1.90 -0.86 18.53
CA LEU A 9 -3.02 -1.77 18.28
C LEU A 9 -3.96 -1.26 17.18
N VAL A 10 -4.31 0.03 17.22
CA VAL A 10 -5.15 0.66 16.19
C VAL A 10 -4.45 0.68 14.84
N PHE A 11 -3.15 0.95 14.82
CA PHE A 11 -2.36 0.93 13.59
C PHE A 11 -2.31 -0.48 12.98
N ASP A 12 -2.04 -1.50 13.79
CA ASP A 12 -2.03 -2.90 13.39
C ASP A 12 -3.36 -3.35 12.80
N TRP A 13 -4.47 -2.95 13.43
CA TRP A 13 -5.80 -3.25 12.91
C TRP A 13 -6.05 -2.58 11.55
N ARG A 14 -5.67 -1.30 11.40
CA ARG A 14 -5.76 -0.57 10.12
C ARG A 14 -4.88 -1.21 9.05
N LEU A 15 -3.67 -1.66 9.41
CA LEU A 15 -2.74 -2.30 8.48
C LEU A 15 -3.31 -3.64 8.00
N ARG A 16 -3.81 -4.49 8.91
CA ARG A 16 -4.48 -5.76 8.56
C ARG A 16 -5.69 -5.53 7.66
N ARG A 17 -6.48 -4.48 7.92
CA ARG A 17 -7.60 -4.08 7.05
C ARG A 17 -7.12 -3.66 5.65
N ALA A 18 -6.06 -2.84 5.57
CA ALA A 18 -5.48 -2.41 4.30
C ALA A 18 -4.91 -3.58 3.49
N ILE A 19 -4.23 -4.54 4.14
CA ILE A 19 -3.70 -5.74 3.48
C ILE A 19 -4.84 -6.59 2.89
N ARG A 20 -5.91 -6.83 3.67
CA ARG A 20 -7.08 -7.57 3.17
C ARG A 20 -7.72 -6.89 1.97
N LYS A 21 -7.88 -5.57 2.02
CA LYS A 21 -8.40 -4.79 0.90
C LYS A 21 -7.48 -4.86 -0.32
N ALA A 22 -6.17 -4.70 -0.14
CA ALA A 22 -5.19 -4.78 -1.23
C ALA A 22 -5.21 -6.15 -1.92
N ARG A 23 -5.36 -7.25 -1.17
CA ARG A 23 -5.50 -8.59 -1.74
C ARG A 23 -6.80 -8.73 -2.53
N HIS A 24 -7.92 -8.29 -1.97
CA HIS A 24 -9.22 -8.31 -2.65
C HIS A 24 -9.18 -7.49 -3.95
N ASP A 25 -8.66 -6.26 -3.91
CA ASP A 25 -8.54 -5.39 -5.07
C ASP A 25 -7.56 -5.97 -6.11
N ALA A 26 -6.49 -6.62 -5.68
CA ALA A 26 -5.54 -7.31 -6.56
C ALA A 26 -6.20 -8.46 -7.31
N ASP A 27 -6.97 -9.28 -6.60
CA ASP A 27 -7.70 -10.41 -7.19
C ASP A 27 -8.82 -9.92 -8.12
N LEU A 28 -9.57 -8.88 -7.73
CA LEU A 28 -10.67 -8.31 -8.51
C LEU A 28 -10.17 -7.66 -9.81
N HIS A 29 -9.15 -6.81 -9.73
CA HIS A 29 -8.66 -6.05 -10.88
C HIS A 29 -7.52 -6.75 -11.63
N ARG A 30 -7.08 -7.93 -11.19
CA ARG A 30 -5.95 -8.69 -11.75
C ARG A 30 -4.69 -7.85 -11.89
N ARG A 31 -4.43 -6.97 -10.92
CA ARG A 31 -3.31 -5.99 -10.94
C ARG A 31 -2.55 -6.04 -9.63
N LYS A 32 -1.30 -5.58 -9.64
CA LYS A 32 -0.49 -5.43 -8.43
C LYS A 32 -0.97 -4.24 -7.61
N PHE A 33 -1.25 -4.47 -6.33
CA PHE A 33 -1.55 -3.43 -5.35
C PHE A 33 -0.48 -3.39 -4.26
N LEU A 34 -0.27 -2.21 -3.72
CA LEU A 34 0.78 -1.89 -2.76
C LEU A 34 0.13 -1.20 -1.57
N VAL A 35 0.56 -1.58 -0.37
CA VAL A 35 0.18 -0.91 0.87
C VAL A 35 1.35 -0.02 1.27
N LEU A 36 1.15 1.30 1.19
CA LEU A 36 2.12 2.32 1.58
C LEU A 36 1.72 2.93 2.91
N ILE A 37 2.68 3.34 3.73
CA ILE A 37 2.41 4.14 4.93
C ILE A 37 2.58 5.61 4.55
N TYR A 38 1.48 6.37 4.57
CA TYR A 38 1.49 7.80 4.30
C TYR A 38 0.91 8.55 5.49
N GLY A 39 1.69 9.48 6.07
CA GLY A 39 1.27 10.25 7.24
C GLY A 39 0.87 9.38 8.45
N GLY A 40 1.53 8.23 8.64
CA GLY A 40 1.21 7.28 9.71
C GLY A 40 -0.05 6.44 9.47
N LYS A 41 -0.63 6.46 8.26
CA LYS A 41 -1.80 5.65 7.90
C LYS A 41 -1.45 4.69 6.76
N PRO A 42 -1.86 3.40 6.83
CA PRO A 42 -1.71 2.47 5.73
C PRO A 42 -2.72 2.78 4.62
N VAL A 43 -2.22 3.02 3.42
CA VAL A 43 -3.00 3.38 2.22
C VAL A 43 -2.74 2.34 1.14
N VAL A 44 -3.83 1.85 0.54
CA VAL A 44 -3.79 0.89 -0.56
C VAL A 44 -3.75 1.66 -1.88
N VAL A 45 -2.79 1.34 -2.74
CA VAL A 45 -2.64 1.95 -4.07
C VAL A 45 -2.29 0.90 -5.11
N SER A 46 -2.78 1.05 -6.34
CA SER A 46 -2.35 0.19 -7.47
C SER A 46 -1.02 0.67 -8.03
N LYS A 47 -0.18 -0.24 -8.53
CA LYS A 47 1.10 0.13 -9.19
C LYS A 47 0.88 1.13 -10.34
N GLN A 48 -0.21 0.97 -11.08
CA GLN A 48 -0.60 1.92 -12.14
C GLN A 48 -1.03 3.28 -11.59
N GLY A 49 -1.73 3.31 -10.45
CA GLY A 49 -2.04 4.55 -9.73
C GLY A 49 -0.78 5.31 -9.35
N ILE A 50 0.23 4.61 -8.82
CA ILE A 50 1.54 5.20 -8.49
C ILE A 50 2.21 5.77 -9.75
N ARG A 51 2.25 5.02 -10.86
CA ARG A 51 2.82 5.52 -12.13
C ARG A 51 2.13 6.80 -12.61
N ARG A 52 0.79 6.87 -12.52
CA ARG A 52 0.03 8.07 -12.87
C ARG A 52 0.33 9.25 -11.95
N LEU A 53 0.53 9.01 -10.66
CA LEU A 53 0.88 10.04 -9.69
C LEU A 53 2.32 10.55 -9.87
N ILE A 54 3.26 9.68 -10.24
CA ILE A 54 4.62 10.04 -10.62
C ILE A 54 4.60 10.93 -11.88
N ALA A 55 3.81 10.54 -12.89
CA ALA A 55 3.66 11.34 -14.12
C ALA A 55 3.05 12.73 -13.86
N ARG A 56 2.26 12.87 -12.78
CA ARG A 56 1.70 14.16 -12.33
C ARG A 56 2.64 14.96 -11.42
N HIS A 57 3.91 14.57 -11.31
CA HIS A 57 4.93 15.21 -10.48
C HIS A 57 4.53 15.41 -9.00
N ARG A 58 3.67 14.54 -8.45
CA ARG A 58 3.25 14.60 -7.04
C ARG A 58 4.26 13.98 -6.06
N PHE A 59 5.37 13.45 -6.56
CA PHE A 59 6.42 12.85 -5.76
C PHE A 59 7.75 13.59 -5.98
N PRO A 60 8.69 13.50 -5.01
CA PRO A 60 10.02 14.07 -5.15
C PRO A 60 10.75 13.55 -6.40
N LYS A 61 11.66 14.36 -6.95
CA LYS A 61 12.51 13.95 -8.08
C LYS A 61 13.26 12.65 -7.72
N GLY A 62 13.21 11.67 -8.63
CA GLY A 62 13.81 10.34 -8.41
C GLY A 62 12.88 9.29 -7.77
N PHE A 63 11.65 9.65 -7.41
CA PHE A 63 10.68 8.66 -6.92
C PHE A 63 10.16 7.79 -8.07
N THR A 64 10.52 6.51 -8.07
CA THR A 64 10.10 5.54 -9.08
C THR A 64 9.08 4.56 -8.52
N ALA A 65 8.35 3.89 -9.41
CA ALA A 65 7.45 2.80 -9.00
C ALA A 65 8.22 1.64 -8.33
N ALA A 66 9.49 1.42 -8.69
CA ALA A 66 10.34 0.42 -8.04
C ALA A 66 10.70 0.85 -6.60
N THR A 67 11.02 2.13 -6.39
CA THR A 67 11.21 2.69 -5.05
C THR A 67 9.95 2.53 -4.21
N ALA A 68 8.78 2.79 -4.80
CA ALA A 68 7.49 2.59 -4.12
C ALA A 68 7.23 1.14 -3.72
N GLU A 69 7.67 0.16 -4.54
CA GLU A 69 7.60 -1.26 -4.19
C GLU A 69 8.57 -1.61 -3.04
N ARG A 70 9.79 -1.05 -3.02
CA ARG A 70 10.77 -1.29 -1.95
C ARG A 70 10.34 -0.75 -0.59
N ILE A 71 9.64 0.39 -0.56
CA ILE A 71 9.16 1.00 0.70
C ILE A 71 7.78 0.51 1.13
N ALA A 72 7.10 -0.30 0.30
CA ALA A 72 5.77 -0.77 0.60
C ALA A 72 5.78 -1.71 1.82
N ALA A 73 4.84 -1.49 2.72
CA ALA A 73 4.64 -2.37 3.87
C ALA A 73 4.12 -3.74 3.44
N PHE A 74 3.40 -3.81 2.31
CA PHE A 74 2.91 -5.06 1.74
C PHE A 74 2.70 -4.93 0.23
N VAL A 75 3.06 -5.96 -0.52
CA VAL A 75 2.79 -6.08 -1.96
C VAL A 75 1.77 -7.20 -2.19
N ALA A 76 0.61 -6.85 -2.74
CA ALA A 76 -0.41 -7.80 -3.15
C ALA A 76 -0.28 -8.09 -4.65
N THR A 77 -0.01 -9.34 -4.98
CA THR A 77 -0.12 -9.86 -6.36
C THR A 77 -1.43 -10.65 -6.49
N PRO A 78 -2.11 -10.59 -7.65
CA PRO A 78 -3.29 -11.40 -7.88
C PRO A 78 -2.94 -12.88 -7.77
N LYS A 79 -3.83 -13.68 -7.19
CA LYS A 79 -3.67 -15.14 -7.21
C LYS A 79 -3.80 -15.64 -8.64
N THR A 80 -2.76 -16.33 -9.13
CA THR A 80 -2.87 -17.17 -10.32
C THR A 80 -3.92 -18.23 -10.01
N ARG A 81 -4.95 -18.35 -10.86
CA ARG A 81 -5.94 -19.43 -10.70
C ARG A 81 -5.19 -20.74 -11.03
N PRO A 82 -5.28 -21.79 -10.20
CA PRO A 82 -4.79 -23.11 -10.60
C PRO A 82 -5.52 -23.60 -11.84
#